data_AF-A0A7Y7QGA6-F1
#
_entry.id   AF-A0A7Y7QGA6-F1
#
_cell.length_a   1.000
_cell.length_b   1.000
_cell.length_c   1.000
_cell.angle_alpha   90.00
_cell.angle_beta   90.00
_cell.angle_gamma   90.00
#
_symmetry.space_group_name_H-M   'P 1'
#
loop_
_entity.id
_entity.type
_entity.pdbx_description
1 polymer ?
#
loop_
_entity_poly.entity_id
_entity_poly.type
_entity_poly.pdbx_seq_one_letter_code
_entity_poly.pdbx_strand_id
1 'polypeptide(L)'
;MYEPTKKRRVAEDVAKIFPEQVTNQIFDVIAVMRKAKQIVTAPVAIAFSDDYTDDEMYAMIIQDNLAPAQEFPLTYKGDKPFLGHGYILVVKDKLKTIRIDFSAANPFKAAEKD
;
A
#
# COMPACT_ATOMS: atom_id res chain seq x y z
N MET A 1 -15.50 -3.12 6.40
CA MET A 1 -14.30 -2.45 5.86
C MET A 1 -13.45 -3.45 5.10
N TYR A 2 -12.89 -3.07 3.95
CA TYR A 2 -12.05 -3.92 3.08
C TYR A 2 -12.70 -5.28 2.80
N GLU A 3 -13.94 -5.26 2.34
CA GLU A 3 -14.70 -6.48 2.10
C GLU A 3 -14.21 -7.21 0.83
N PRO A 4 -14.10 -8.56 0.86
CA PRO A 4 -13.60 -9.34 -0.27
C PRO A 4 -14.42 -9.19 -1.56
N THR A 5 -15.70 -8.82 -1.45
CA THR A 5 -16.62 -8.63 -2.58
C THR A 5 -16.38 -7.31 -3.33
N LYS A 6 -15.62 -6.38 -2.75
CA LYS A 6 -15.31 -5.09 -3.38
C LYS A 6 -14.24 -5.27 -4.45
N LYS A 7 -14.38 -4.53 -5.56
CA LYS A 7 -13.40 -4.58 -6.66
C LYS A 7 -12.09 -3.92 -6.24
N ARG A 8 -10.97 -4.61 -6.44
CA ARG A 8 -9.62 -4.05 -6.29
C ARG A 8 -9.35 -3.07 -7.43
N ARG A 9 -8.82 -1.88 -7.11
CA ARG A 9 -8.47 -0.83 -8.08
C ARG A 9 -7.15 -0.19 -7.71
N VAL A 10 -6.30 0.02 -8.69
CA VAL A 10 -5.05 0.78 -8.55
C VAL A 10 -5.20 2.05 -9.38
N ALA A 11 -4.80 3.20 -8.82
CA ALA A 11 -4.76 4.44 -9.56
C ALA A 11 -3.74 4.38 -10.71
N GLU A 12 -4.00 5.10 -11.81
CA GLU A 12 -3.14 5.04 -12.99
C GLU A 12 -1.71 5.50 -12.72
N ASP A 13 -1.53 6.51 -11.86
CA ASP A 13 -0.21 7.00 -11.46
C ASP A 13 0.56 5.96 -10.63
N VAL A 14 -0.12 5.26 -9.72
CA VAL A 14 0.47 4.12 -8.99
C VAL A 14 0.84 3.00 -9.95
N ALA A 15 -0.05 2.63 -10.88
CA ALA A 15 0.17 1.53 -11.82
C ALA A 15 1.33 1.77 -12.81
N LYS A 16 1.73 3.03 -13.02
CA LYS A 16 2.91 3.40 -13.83
C LYS A 16 4.24 3.13 -13.11
N ILE A 17 4.23 3.11 -11.78
CA ILE A 17 5.43 3.04 -10.94
C ILE A 17 5.54 1.67 -10.26
N PHE A 18 4.43 1.16 -9.75
CA PHE A 18 4.39 -0.09 -9.01
C PHE A 18 3.96 -1.24 -9.90
N PRO A 19 4.74 -2.33 -9.94
CA PRO A 19 4.34 -3.56 -10.62
C PRO A 19 3.02 -4.10 -10.07
N GLU A 20 2.18 -4.66 -10.95
CA GLU A 20 0.88 -5.21 -10.56
C GLU A 20 1.03 -6.26 -9.44
N GLN A 21 2.05 -7.13 -9.54
CA GLN A 21 2.37 -8.16 -8.54
C GLN A 21 2.56 -7.57 -7.13
N VAL A 22 3.17 -6.39 -7.02
CA VAL A 22 3.39 -5.72 -5.73
C VAL A 22 2.06 -5.21 -5.18
N THR A 23 1.29 -4.49 -6.00
CA THR A 23 0.00 -3.94 -5.57
C THR A 23 -1.04 -5.02 -5.24
N ASN A 24 -0.99 -6.18 -5.92
CA ASN A 24 -1.84 -7.33 -5.61
C ASN A 24 -1.53 -7.92 -4.24
N GLN A 25 -0.24 -8.05 -3.89
CA GLN A 25 0.14 -8.52 -2.56
C GLN A 25 -0.28 -7.56 -1.45
N ILE A 26 -0.26 -6.24 -1.70
CA ILE A 26 -0.81 -5.26 -0.73
C ILE A 26 -2.29 -5.55 -0.46
N PHE A 27 -3.11 -5.83 -1.48
CA PHE A 27 -4.51 -6.21 -1.26
C PHE A 27 -4.65 -7.53 -0.49
N ASP A 28 -3.77 -8.49 -0.72
CA ASP A 28 -3.79 -9.78 -0.03
C ASP A 28 -3.44 -9.62 1.45
N VAL A 29 -2.43 -8.80 1.77
CA VAL A 29 -2.08 -8.44 3.16
C VAL A 29 -3.26 -7.76 3.86
N ILE A 30 -3.91 -6.80 3.21
CA ILE A 30 -5.12 -6.15 3.74
C ILE A 30 -6.23 -7.19 4.00
N ALA A 31 -6.41 -8.16 3.11
CA ALA A 31 -7.40 -9.22 3.30
C ALA A 31 -7.06 -10.13 4.49
N VAL A 32 -5.79 -10.48 4.68
CA VAL A 32 -5.29 -11.26 5.83
C VAL A 32 -5.52 -10.51 7.14
N MET A 33 -5.05 -9.26 7.24
CA MET A 33 -5.23 -8.43 8.44
C MET A 33 -6.70 -8.19 8.75
N ARG A 34 -7.54 -7.98 7.73
CA ARG A 34 -9.00 -7.87 7.89
C ARG A 34 -9.60 -9.16 8.45
N LYS A 35 -9.19 -10.33 7.93
CA LYS A 35 -9.66 -11.63 8.44
C LYS A 35 -9.25 -11.84 9.90
N ALA A 36 -8.06 -11.37 10.28
CA ALA A 36 -7.55 -11.39 11.65
C ALA A 36 -8.15 -10.30 12.56
N LYS A 37 -9.04 -9.43 12.06
CA LYS A 37 -9.58 -8.25 12.78
C LYS A 37 -8.49 -7.28 13.27
N GLN A 38 -7.37 -7.21 12.57
CA GLN A 38 -6.24 -6.32 12.87
C GLN A 38 -6.36 -4.95 12.20
N ILE A 39 -7.30 -4.78 11.27
CA ILE A 39 -7.60 -3.47 10.70
C ILE A 39 -8.69 -2.79 11.52
N VAL A 40 -8.33 -1.65 12.11
CA VAL A 40 -9.21 -0.87 13.01
C VAL A 40 -9.72 0.42 12.37
N THR A 41 -9.05 0.91 11.31
CA THR A 41 -9.46 2.15 10.60
C THR A 41 -9.19 2.07 9.09
N ALA A 42 -9.82 2.97 8.34
CA ALA A 42 -9.53 3.24 6.93
C ALA A 42 -9.51 4.75 6.67
N PRO A 43 -8.68 5.25 5.74
CA PRO A 43 -7.69 4.48 4.96
C PRO A 43 -6.51 4.03 5.82
N VAL A 44 -5.77 3.02 5.33
CA VAL A 44 -4.46 2.66 5.87
C VAL A 44 -3.36 3.14 4.94
N ALA A 45 -2.22 3.55 5.50
CA ALA A 45 -1.05 3.93 4.71
C ALA A 45 -0.09 2.75 4.59
N ILE A 46 0.61 2.68 3.46
CA ILE A 46 1.65 1.70 3.16
C ILE A 46 2.94 2.48 2.90
N ALA A 47 3.96 2.24 3.71
CA ALA A 47 5.32 2.67 3.45
C ALA A 47 6.16 1.45 3.05
N PHE A 48 7.25 1.66 2.31
CA PHE A 48 8.17 0.60 1.93
C PHE A 48 9.50 0.80 2.65
N SER A 49 10.11 -0.31 3.08
CA SER A 49 11.47 -0.30 3.59
C SER A 49 12.46 -0.04 2.45
N ASP A 50 13.56 0.63 2.79
CA ASP A 50 14.71 0.75 1.89
C ASP A 50 15.60 -0.51 1.91
N ASP A 51 15.41 -1.38 2.91
CA ASP A 51 16.10 -2.66 3.01
C ASP A 51 15.33 -3.77 2.28
N TYR A 52 15.99 -4.43 1.33
CA TYR A 52 15.43 -5.48 0.48
C TYR A 52 16.51 -6.42 -0.06
N THR A 53 16.11 -7.63 -0.43
CA THR A 53 16.94 -8.62 -1.13
C THR A 53 16.57 -8.71 -2.60
N ASP A 54 17.23 -9.59 -3.35
CA ASP A 54 16.89 -9.85 -4.75
C ASP A 54 15.41 -10.22 -4.93
N ASP A 55 14.79 -10.88 -3.96
CA ASP A 55 13.45 -11.46 -4.05
C ASP A 55 12.44 -10.99 -2.99
N GLU A 56 12.88 -10.35 -1.92
CA GLU A 56 12.03 -9.91 -0.81
C GLU A 56 12.21 -8.42 -0.54
N MET A 57 11.12 -7.74 -0.24
CA MET A 57 11.10 -6.38 0.26
C MET A 57 10.04 -6.27 1.35
N TYR A 58 10.16 -5.27 2.22
CA TYR A 58 9.23 -5.09 3.31
C TYR A 58 8.34 -3.87 3.08
N ALA A 59 7.08 -4.00 3.44
CA ALA A 59 6.16 -2.88 3.49
C ALA A 59 5.54 -2.81 4.89
N MET A 60 5.21 -1.60 5.31
CA MET A 60 4.69 -1.28 6.63
C MET A 60 3.30 -0.70 6.49
N ILE A 61 2.32 -1.32 7.17
CA ILE A 61 0.96 -0.81 7.28
C ILE A 61 0.86 0.09 8.50
N ILE A 62 0.36 1.31 8.29
CA ILE A 62 0.18 2.33 9.31
C ILE A 62 -1.31 2.69 9.37
N GLN A 63 -1.88 2.65 10.58
CA GLN A 63 -3.31 2.82 10.85
C GLN A 63 -3.58 4.02 11.76
N ASP A 64 -2.91 5.14 11.51
CA ASP A 64 -2.85 6.28 12.44
C ASP A 64 -2.39 5.82 13.84
N ASN A 65 -2.68 6.58 14.90
CA ASN A 65 -2.35 6.22 16.28
C ASN A 65 -3.25 5.12 16.89
N LEU A 66 -4.07 4.44 16.09
CA LEU A 66 -5.08 3.49 16.58
C LEU A 66 -4.57 2.05 16.69
N ALA A 67 -3.48 1.72 15.98
CA ALA A 67 -2.84 0.41 16.07
C ALA A 67 -1.33 0.53 15.82
N PRO A 68 -0.51 -0.38 16.38
CA PRO A 68 0.90 -0.45 16.05
C PRO A 68 1.11 -0.63 14.55
N ALA A 69 2.13 0.04 14.01
CA ALA A 69 2.58 -0.22 12.66
C ALA A 69 3.06 -1.67 12.55
N GLN A 70 2.73 -2.32 11.43
CA GLN A 70 3.09 -3.72 11.21
C GLN A 70 3.77 -3.89 9.86
N GLU A 71 4.94 -4.51 9.88
CA GLU A 71 5.67 -4.88 8.68
C GLU A 71 5.21 -6.23 8.14
N PHE A 72 5.26 -6.36 6.82
CA PHE A 72 4.95 -7.58 6.09
C PHE A 72 5.92 -7.75 4.92
N PRO A 73 6.38 -8.98 4.69
CA PRO A 73 7.21 -9.28 3.54
C PRO A 73 6.36 -9.27 2.26
N LEU A 74 6.98 -8.80 1.18
CA LEU A 74 6.47 -8.81 -0.17
C LEU A 74 7.51 -9.48 -1.06
N THR A 75 7.09 -10.45 -1.87
CA THR A 75 7.98 -11.16 -2.79
C THR A 75 7.92 -10.52 -4.16
N TYR A 76 9.06 -10.02 -4.64
CA TYR A 76 9.18 -9.48 -5.99
C TYR A 76 10.62 -9.54 -6.51
N LYS A 77 10.83 -10.29 -7.60
CA LYS A 77 12.15 -10.52 -8.22
C LYS A 77 12.50 -9.56 -9.35
N GLY A 78 11.55 -8.71 -9.76
CA GLY A 78 11.78 -7.75 -10.84
C GLY A 78 12.59 -6.55 -10.38
N ASP A 79 12.75 -5.60 -11.29
CA ASP A 79 13.40 -4.32 -11.02
C ASP A 79 12.55 -3.48 -10.06
N LYS A 80 13.18 -2.86 -9.06
CA LYS A 80 12.52 -2.21 -7.93
C LYS A 80 12.71 -0.67 -7.92
N PRO A 81 12.53 0.05 -9.05
CA PRO A 81 12.77 1.49 -9.12
C PRO A 81 11.71 2.29 -8.33
N PHE A 82 10.77 1.64 -7.67
CA PHE A 82 9.79 2.27 -6.78
C PHE A 82 10.25 2.31 -5.31
N LEU A 83 11.34 1.62 -4.95
CA LEU A 83 11.98 1.69 -3.63
C LEU A 83 12.95 2.88 -3.55
N GLY A 84 13.33 3.32 -2.35
CA GLY A 84 14.28 4.44 -2.16
C GLY A 84 13.73 5.84 -2.43
N HIS A 85 12.44 5.96 -2.77
CA HIS A 85 11.79 7.23 -3.08
C HIS A 85 10.94 7.81 -1.94
N GLY A 86 10.83 7.10 -0.81
CA GLY A 86 9.94 7.48 0.29
C GLY A 86 8.46 7.50 -0.12
N TYR A 87 8.07 6.69 -1.11
CA TYR A 87 6.70 6.65 -1.58
C TYR A 87 5.76 6.06 -0.52
N ILE A 88 4.66 6.78 -0.28
CA ILE A 88 3.58 6.35 0.62
C ILE A 88 2.34 6.07 -0.23
N LEU A 89 1.84 4.85 -0.20
CA LEU A 89 0.54 4.51 -0.76
C LEU A 89 -0.54 4.59 0.30
N VAL A 90 -1.79 4.80 -0.11
CA VAL A 90 -2.97 4.72 0.76
C VAL A 90 -3.97 3.74 0.19
N VAL A 91 -4.39 2.78 1.01
CA VAL A 91 -5.45 1.83 0.65
C VAL A 91 -6.77 2.36 1.20
N LYS A 92 -7.63 2.85 0.32
CA LYS A 92 -8.94 3.42 0.66
C LYS A 92 -10.03 2.37 0.52
N ASP A 93 -10.88 2.25 1.54
CA ASP A 93 -12.11 1.49 1.45
C ASP A 93 -13.26 2.39 0.95
N LYS A 94 -13.77 2.12 -0.25
CA LYS A 94 -14.92 2.83 -0.83
C LYS A 94 -16.14 1.91 -0.87
N LEU A 95 -17.31 2.45 -1.23
CA LEU A 95 -18.55 1.68 -1.21
C LEU A 95 -18.47 0.40 -2.07
N LYS A 96 -17.87 0.47 -3.27
CA LYS A 96 -17.80 -0.65 -4.23
C LYS A 96 -16.38 -1.13 -4.53
N THR A 97 -15.36 -0.41 -4.06
CA THR A 97 -13.97 -0.67 -4.42
C THR A 97 -13.05 -0.58 -3.21
N ILE A 98 -11.95 -1.32 -3.26
CA ILE A 98 -10.77 -1.08 -2.44
C ILE A 98 -9.74 -0.48 -3.39
N ARG A 99 -9.30 0.74 -3.11
CA ARG A 99 -8.48 1.52 -4.04
C ARG A 99 -7.13 1.85 -3.45
N ILE A 100 -6.06 1.60 -4.20
CA ILE A 100 -4.71 2.07 -3.89
C ILE A 100 -4.47 3.36 -4.67
N ASP A 101 -4.12 4.43 -3.95
CA ASP A 101 -3.67 5.70 -4.51
C ASP A 101 -2.33 6.09 -3.87
N PHE A 102 -1.60 7.04 -4.46
CA PHE A 102 -0.56 7.75 -3.74
C PHE A 102 -1.15 8.59 -2.59
N SER A 103 -0.44 8.63 -1.47
CA SER A 103 -0.69 9.60 -0.41
C SER A 103 -0.47 11.02 -0.91
N ALA A 104 -1.27 11.96 -0.41
CA ALA A 104 -1.03 13.39 -0.60
C ALA A 104 0.27 13.89 0.06
N ALA A 105 0.83 13.11 0.99
CA ALA A 105 2.11 13.41 1.63
C ALA A 105 3.33 13.11 0.75
N ASN A 106 3.16 12.50 -0.43
CA ASN A 106 4.28 12.23 -1.31
C ASN A 106 4.91 13.53 -1.84
N PRO A 107 6.25 13.61 -1.96
CA PRO A 107 6.95 14.83 -2.35
C PRO A 107 6.43 15.45 -3.66
N PHE A 108 6.15 14.61 -4.67
CA PHE A 108 5.65 15.05 -5.97
C PHE A 108 4.18 15.49 -5.96
N LYS A 109 3.38 15.09 -4.95
CA LYS A 109 2.00 15.56 -4.78
C LYS A 109 1.93 16.86 -3.96
N ALA A 110 2.92 17.11 -3.11
CA ALA A 110 3.03 18.35 -2.36
C ALA A 110 3.33 19.55 -3.29
N ALA A 111 4.13 19.33 -4.35
CA ALA A 111 4.53 20.35 -5.31
C ALA A 111 3.44 20.75 -6.33
N GLU A 112 2.31 20.02 -6.43
CA GLU A 112 1.17 20.38 -7.30
C GLU A 112 0.20 21.39 -6.65
N LYS A 113 0.50 21.84 -5.43
CA LYS A 113 -0.37 22.77 -4.66
C LYS A 113 0.13 24.22 -4.59
N ASP A 114 1.26 24.50 -5.23
CA ASP A 114 1.82 25.85 -5.39
C ASP A 114 1.68 26.31 -6.86
#